data_AF-A0A533SL27-F1
#
_entry.id   AF-A0A533SL27-F1
#
_cell.length_a   1.000
_cell.length_b   1.000
_cell.length_c   1.000
_cell.angle_alpha   90.00
_cell.angle_beta   90.00
_cell.angle_gamma   90.00
#
_symmetry.space_group_name_H-M   'P 1'
#
loop_
_entity.id
_entity.type
_entity.pdbx_description
1 polymer ?
#
loop_
_entity_poly.entity_id
_entity_poly.type
_entity_poly.pdbx_seq_one_letter_code
_entity_poly.pdbx_strand_id
1 'polypeptide(L)'
;MISESLGVCVRCVKDKPDDALPYIREAHRSVRERLGLPEEPPKNPNGIPCNLCSNMCHMGVGEKGFCGLRENTRGKVTAKVKPNLGLLHYYLDPQVTNCCAAWFCPAGTGAGFPKYACRKGPEHGYYNLAIFFYGCNFDCLFCQNISHKQLEIAEETTVDKLVRTTASNNRISCW
;
A
#
# COMPACT_ATOMS: atom_id res chain seq x y z
N MET A 1 -4.96 23.51 -1.44
CA MET A 1 -3.52 23.56 -1.04
C MET A 1 -3.31 22.66 0.20
N ILE A 2 -2.13 22.06 0.46
CA ILE A 2 -1.94 21.15 1.63
C ILE A 2 -2.34 21.81 2.97
N SER A 3 -2.01 23.09 3.14
CA SER A 3 -2.33 23.87 4.33
C SER A 3 -3.81 24.14 4.51
N GLU A 4 -4.59 24.11 3.44
CA GLU A 4 -6.04 24.30 3.46
C GLU A 4 -6.73 23.06 4.03
N SER A 5 -6.30 21.87 3.60
CA SER A 5 -6.83 20.60 4.12
C SER A 5 -6.42 20.33 5.57
N LEU A 6 -5.26 20.83 6.00
CA LEU A 6 -4.77 20.69 7.37
C LEU A 6 -5.21 21.81 8.31
N GLY A 7 -5.65 22.96 7.79
CA GLY A 7 -5.90 24.16 8.59
C GLY A 7 -4.65 24.82 9.19
N VAL A 8 -3.44 24.33 8.86
CA VAL A 8 -2.16 24.83 9.38
C VAL A 8 -1.10 24.92 8.27
N CYS A 9 -0.20 25.90 8.35
CA CYS A 9 0.90 26.06 7.40
C CYS A 9 2.19 25.33 7.84
N VAL A 10 3.14 25.17 6.92
CA VAL A 10 4.44 24.51 7.21
C VAL A 10 5.20 25.16 8.36
N ARG A 11 5.09 26.50 8.53
CA ARG A 11 5.73 27.21 9.66
C ARG A 11 5.07 26.85 10.98
N CYS A 12 3.73 26.79 11.04
CA CYS A 12 3.03 26.34 12.25
C CYS A 12 3.47 24.94 12.66
N VAL A 13 3.57 24.00 11.72
CA VAL A 13 4.01 22.62 12.01
C VAL A 13 5.43 22.56 12.55
N LYS A 14 6.35 23.39 12.02
CA LYS A 14 7.76 23.40 12.43
C LYS A 14 8.01 24.18 13.72
N ASP A 15 7.38 25.33 13.87
CA ASP A 15 7.69 26.31 14.91
C ASP A 15 6.77 26.17 16.14
N LYS A 16 5.55 25.62 15.95
CA LYS A 16 4.52 25.44 17.00
C LYS A 16 3.83 24.07 16.87
N PRO A 17 4.57 22.96 16.99
CA PRO A 17 4.04 21.62 16.74
C PRO A 17 2.87 21.27 17.68
N ASP A 18 2.91 21.67 18.95
CA ASP A 18 1.85 21.37 19.91
C ASP A 18 0.52 22.07 19.55
N ASP A 19 0.59 23.30 19.04
CA ASP A 19 -0.58 24.04 18.56
C ASP A 19 -1.11 23.46 17.24
N ALA A 20 -0.22 22.93 16.39
CA ALA A 20 -0.57 22.35 15.09
C ALA A 20 -1.13 20.92 15.20
N LEU A 21 -0.74 20.17 16.24
CA LEU A 21 -1.05 18.75 16.39
C LEU A 21 -2.56 18.43 16.44
N PRO A 22 -3.42 19.21 17.12
CA PRO A 22 -4.87 19.00 17.11
C PRO A 22 -5.44 19.05 15.69
N TYR A 23 -5.00 20.02 14.87
CA TYR A 23 -5.45 20.17 13.48
C TYR A 23 -4.98 19.00 12.60
N ILE A 24 -3.74 18.55 12.78
CA ILE A 24 -3.20 17.40 12.08
C ILE A 24 -3.99 16.14 12.44
N ARG A 25 -4.18 15.88 13.74
CA ARG A 25 -4.94 14.72 14.24
C ARG A 25 -6.38 14.72 13.72
N GLU A 26 -7.03 15.88 13.70
CA GLU A 26 -8.36 16.05 13.11
C GLU A 26 -8.41 15.64 11.64
N ALA A 27 -7.44 16.12 10.84
CA ALA A 27 -7.36 15.78 9.42
C ALA A 27 -7.17 14.27 9.20
N HIS A 28 -6.29 13.61 9.98
CA HIS A 28 -6.13 12.16 9.95
C HIS A 28 -7.43 11.44 10.35
N ARG A 29 -8.03 11.85 11.47
CA ARG A 29 -9.28 11.27 11.98
C ARG A 29 -10.38 11.26 10.92
N SER A 30 -10.67 12.44 10.35
CA SER A 30 -11.73 12.60 9.34
C SER A 30 -11.51 11.80 8.05
N VAL A 31 -10.25 11.57 7.64
CA VAL A 31 -9.94 10.70 6.49
C VAL A 31 -10.19 9.24 6.85
N ARG A 32 -9.74 8.81 8.02
CA ARG A 32 -9.84 7.40 8.44
C ARG A 32 -11.27 6.99 8.75
N GLU A 33 -12.05 7.88 9.36
CA GLU A 33 -13.49 7.69 9.60
C GLU A 33 -14.25 7.42 8.29
N ARG A 34 -14.02 8.23 7.26
CA ARG A 34 -14.63 8.04 5.92
C ARG A 34 -14.27 6.72 5.26
N LEU A 35 -13.11 6.15 5.60
CA LEU A 35 -12.65 4.84 5.12
C LEU A 35 -13.09 3.68 6.02
N GLY A 36 -13.83 3.94 7.11
CA GLY A 36 -14.23 2.92 8.08
C GLY A 36 -13.05 2.23 8.77
N LEU A 37 -11.93 2.97 8.93
CA LEU A 37 -10.69 2.54 9.56
C LEU A 37 -10.53 3.15 10.96
N PRO A 38 -9.88 2.45 11.91
CA PRO A 38 -9.66 2.99 13.26
C PRO A 38 -8.81 4.25 13.22
N GLU A 39 -9.22 5.33 13.87
CA GLU A 39 -8.55 6.64 13.88
C GLU A 39 -7.10 6.57 14.36
N GLU A 40 -6.88 5.77 15.41
CA GLU A 40 -5.59 5.49 16.03
C GLU A 40 -5.38 3.97 16.09
N PRO A 41 -4.12 3.49 16.21
CA PRO A 41 -3.88 2.08 16.49
C PRO A 41 -4.66 1.62 17.73
N PRO A 42 -5.48 0.56 17.62
CA PRO A 42 -6.24 0.04 18.76
C PRO A 42 -5.31 -0.33 19.92
N LYS A 43 -5.67 0.11 21.13
CA LYS A 43 -4.94 -0.17 22.39
C LYS A 43 -5.90 -0.67 23.47
N ASN A 44 -6.82 -1.55 23.11
CA ASN A 44 -7.80 -2.09 24.05
C ASN A 44 -7.08 -2.94 25.13
N PRO A 45 -7.19 -2.61 26.43
CA PRO A 45 -6.51 -3.35 27.50
C PRO A 45 -6.88 -4.83 27.55
N ASN A 46 -8.11 -5.17 27.16
CA ASN A 46 -8.62 -6.55 27.10
C ASN A 46 -8.58 -7.11 25.67
N GLY A 47 -7.91 -6.41 24.75
CA GLY A 47 -7.78 -6.80 23.37
C GLY A 47 -6.74 -7.91 23.16
N ILE A 48 -6.84 -8.56 22.00
CA ILE A 48 -5.83 -9.53 21.55
C ILE A 48 -4.74 -8.81 20.76
N PRO A 49 -3.46 -9.16 20.95
CA PRO A 49 -2.35 -8.50 20.27
C PRO A 49 -2.23 -8.92 18.80
N CYS A 50 -1.85 -7.97 17.95
CA CYS A 50 -1.30 -8.21 16.62
C CYS A 50 0.10 -7.60 16.51
N ASN A 51 1.11 -8.45 16.35
CA ASN A 51 2.53 -8.09 16.40
C ASN A 51 3.23 -8.05 15.03
N LEU A 52 2.48 -7.92 13.93
CA LEU A 52 3.06 -7.93 12.58
C LEU A 52 3.78 -6.64 12.18
N CYS A 53 3.49 -5.51 12.82
CA CYS A 53 4.08 -4.22 12.48
C CYS A 53 4.23 -3.36 13.74
N SER A 54 4.89 -2.21 13.59
CA SER A 54 5.19 -1.27 14.67
C SER A 54 3.97 -0.74 15.44
N ASN A 55 2.77 -0.83 14.87
CA ASN A 55 1.56 -0.36 15.55
C ASN A 55 1.12 -1.24 16.73
N MET A 56 1.57 -2.50 16.79
CA MET A 56 1.32 -3.43 17.90
C MET A 56 -0.15 -3.39 18.41
N CYS A 57 -1.10 -3.46 17.47
CA CYS A 57 -2.51 -3.24 17.78
C CYS A 57 -3.02 -4.24 18.82
N HIS A 58 -3.78 -3.74 19.79
CA HIS A 58 -4.51 -4.50 20.79
C HIS A 58 -6.01 -4.34 20.50
N MET A 59 -6.62 -5.35 19.87
CA MET A 59 -7.97 -5.27 19.32
C MET A 59 -8.99 -5.95 20.24
N GLY A 60 -9.95 -5.20 20.76
CA GLY A 60 -11.16 -5.71 21.40
C GLY A 60 -12.07 -6.46 20.42
N VAL A 61 -13.06 -7.19 20.92
CA VAL A 61 -13.97 -7.98 20.07
C VAL A 61 -14.73 -7.07 19.11
N GLY A 62 -14.65 -7.36 17.81
CA GLY A 62 -15.24 -6.54 16.74
C GLY A 62 -14.37 -5.38 16.27
N GLU A 63 -13.25 -5.09 16.94
CA GLU A 63 -12.33 -4.04 16.50
C GLU A 63 -11.46 -4.51 15.33
N LYS A 64 -11.21 -3.59 14.40
CA LYS A 64 -10.27 -3.74 13.30
C LYS A 64 -8.89 -3.25 13.72
N GLY A 65 -7.84 -3.86 13.18
CA GLY A 65 -6.47 -3.35 13.29
C GLY A 65 -6.30 -2.07 12.47
N PHE A 66 -5.26 -1.30 12.76
CA PHE A 66 -5.02 -0.01 12.11
C PHE A 66 -4.91 -0.10 10.57
N CYS A 67 -4.42 -1.23 10.04
CA CYS A 67 -4.34 -1.45 8.60
C CYS A 67 -5.65 -1.90 7.93
N GLY A 68 -6.70 -2.19 8.71
CA GLY A 68 -7.99 -2.70 8.24
C GLY A 68 -7.98 -4.16 7.75
N LEU A 69 -6.81 -4.77 7.52
CA LEU A 69 -6.69 -6.15 7.02
C LEU A 69 -6.98 -7.22 8.08
N ARG A 70 -6.91 -6.86 9.36
CA ARG A 70 -7.07 -7.77 10.49
C ARG A 70 -8.15 -7.25 11.42
N GLU A 71 -8.88 -8.17 12.04
CA GLU A 71 -9.92 -7.85 13.01
C GLU A 71 -9.96 -8.93 14.09
N ASN A 72 -10.49 -8.58 15.26
CA ASN A 72 -10.80 -9.54 16.30
C ASN A 72 -12.23 -10.07 16.10
N THR A 73 -12.36 -11.22 15.45
CA THR A 73 -13.64 -11.91 15.29
C THR A 73 -13.80 -12.94 16.41
N ARG A 74 -14.68 -12.67 17.38
CA ARG A 74 -15.03 -13.61 18.48
C ARG A 74 -13.81 -14.08 19.29
N GLY A 75 -12.90 -13.17 19.64
CA GLY A 75 -11.72 -13.46 20.47
C GLY A 75 -10.53 -14.05 19.70
N LYS A 76 -10.56 -14.02 18.36
CA LYS A 76 -9.45 -14.50 17.50
C LYS A 76 -9.12 -13.46 16.45
N VAL A 77 -7.83 -13.25 16.19
CA VAL A 77 -7.40 -12.40 15.08
C VAL A 77 -7.67 -13.14 13.77
N THR A 78 -8.54 -12.59 12.94
CA THR A 78 -8.75 -13.02 11.57
C THR A 78 -8.10 -12.02 10.62
N ALA A 79 -7.81 -12.46 9.40
CA ALA A 79 -7.24 -11.63 8.35
C ALA A 79 -8.07 -11.76 7.07
N LYS A 80 -8.19 -10.65 6.33
CA LYS A 80 -8.79 -10.63 4.99
C LYS A 80 -7.90 -11.27 3.92
N VAL A 81 -6.65 -11.59 4.26
CA VAL A 81 -5.66 -12.22 3.38
C VAL A 81 -5.21 -13.57 3.93
N LYS A 82 -4.70 -14.45 3.07
CA LYS A 82 -4.15 -15.77 3.39
C LYS A 82 -2.77 -15.94 2.75
N PRO A 83 -1.96 -16.94 3.15
CA PRO A 83 -0.63 -17.16 2.54
C PRO A 83 -0.64 -17.30 1.01
N ASN A 84 -1.73 -17.81 0.42
CA ASN A 84 -1.89 -18.01 -1.01
C ASN A 84 -2.92 -17.08 -1.68
N LEU A 85 -3.41 -16.06 -0.95
CA LEU A 85 -4.44 -15.13 -1.43
C LEU A 85 -4.19 -13.74 -0.85
N GLY A 86 -3.90 -12.79 -1.74
CA GLY A 86 -3.72 -11.39 -1.42
C GLY A 86 -4.88 -10.54 -1.91
N LEU A 87 -5.06 -9.39 -1.26
CA LEU A 87 -5.85 -8.29 -1.79
C LEU A 87 -4.92 -7.37 -2.57
N LEU A 88 -5.04 -7.33 -3.89
CA LEU A 88 -4.13 -6.55 -4.74
C LEU A 88 -4.79 -6.17 -6.05
N HIS A 89 -4.29 -5.11 -6.67
CA HIS A 89 -4.53 -4.81 -8.08
C HIS A 89 -3.19 -4.81 -8.83
N TYR A 90 -3.23 -5.07 -10.13
CA TYR A 90 -2.05 -4.95 -10.98
C TYR A 90 -2.40 -4.35 -12.33
N TYR A 91 -1.43 -3.71 -12.97
CA TYR A 91 -1.55 -3.21 -14.33
C TYR A 91 -0.22 -3.35 -15.08
N LEU A 92 -0.29 -3.32 -16.41
CA LEU A 92 0.88 -3.31 -17.26
C LEU A 92 1.43 -1.89 -17.37
N ASP A 93 2.63 -1.69 -16.86
CA ASP A 93 3.33 -0.42 -16.93
C ASP A 93 4.38 -0.46 -18.06
N PRO A 94 4.23 0.34 -19.13
CA PRO A 94 5.12 0.29 -20.28
C PRO A 94 6.59 0.57 -19.90
N GLN A 95 7.52 -0.27 -20.35
CA GLN A 95 8.93 0.06 -20.21
C GLN A 95 9.33 1.14 -21.23
N VAL A 96 10.06 2.21 -20.88
CA VAL A 96 10.55 2.61 -19.54
C VAL A 96 9.90 3.93 -19.12
N THR A 97 8.74 3.86 -18.48
CA THR A 97 7.99 5.05 -18.01
C THR A 97 8.24 5.36 -16.54
N ASN A 98 8.01 4.41 -15.63
CA ASN A 98 8.01 4.68 -14.17
C ASN A 98 9.07 3.90 -13.38
N CYS A 99 9.99 3.19 -14.07
CA CYS A 99 10.99 2.37 -13.39
C CYS A 99 12.11 3.24 -12.79
N CYS A 100 12.20 3.29 -11.45
CA CYS A 100 13.27 3.99 -10.73
C CYS A 100 14.67 3.42 -11.02
N ALA A 101 14.74 2.18 -11.50
CA ALA A 101 15.98 1.49 -11.84
C ALA A 101 16.32 1.58 -13.35
N ALA A 102 15.54 2.30 -14.16
CA ALA A 102 15.67 2.32 -15.63
C ALA A 102 17.08 2.72 -16.11
N TRP A 103 17.80 3.54 -15.35
CA TRP A 103 19.12 4.03 -15.73
C TRP A 103 20.25 3.00 -15.61
N PHE A 104 20.03 1.88 -14.91
CA PHE A 104 21.04 0.82 -14.77
C PHE A 104 20.53 -0.60 -14.97
N CYS A 105 19.21 -0.84 -14.90
CA CYS A 105 18.69 -2.18 -15.06
C CYS A 105 18.77 -2.64 -16.53
N PRO A 106 18.93 -3.95 -16.80
CA PRO A 106 18.93 -4.49 -18.16
C PRO A 106 17.69 -4.11 -18.98
N ALA A 107 16.51 -4.08 -18.36
CA ALA A 107 15.28 -3.71 -19.06
C ALA A 107 15.25 -2.24 -19.53
N GLY A 108 15.91 -1.34 -18.79
CA GLY A 108 15.98 0.08 -19.16
C GLY A 108 17.17 0.45 -20.05
N THR A 109 18.23 -0.35 -20.05
CA THR A 109 19.49 -0.04 -20.76
C THR A 109 19.81 -0.97 -21.92
N GLY A 110 19.27 -2.20 -21.92
CA GLY A 110 19.66 -3.29 -22.81
C GLY A 110 20.95 -4.00 -22.40
N ALA A 111 21.50 -3.69 -21.22
CA ALA A 111 22.75 -4.27 -20.75
C ALA A 111 22.67 -5.80 -20.67
N GLY A 112 23.66 -6.48 -21.26
CA GLY A 112 23.74 -7.95 -21.21
C GLY A 112 22.78 -8.68 -22.15
N PHE A 113 22.20 -8.01 -23.16
CA PHE A 113 21.43 -8.67 -24.21
C PHE A 113 22.27 -9.76 -24.95
N PRO A 114 21.71 -10.96 -25.23
CA PRO A 114 20.32 -11.39 -24.98
C PRO A 114 20.11 -12.09 -23.63
N LYS A 115 21.14 -12.20 -22.78
CA LYS A 115 21.07 -13.00 -21.55
C LYS A 115 20.22 -12.35 -20.47
N TYR A 116 20.28 -11.02 -20.34
CA TYR A 116 19.64 -10.27 -19.25
C TYR A 116 18.60 -9.24 -19.72
N ALA A 117 18.45 -9.05 -21.04
CA ALA A 117 17.52 -8.09 -21.62
C ALA A 117 16.85 -8.70 -22.86
N CYS A 118 15.63 -8.22 -23.17
CA CYS A 118 14.85 -8.66 -24.33
C CYS A 118 15.26 -7.94 -25.63
N ARG A 119 16.02 -6.83 -25.56
CA ARG A 119 16.50 -6.08 -26.74
C ARG A 119 17.84 -5.38 -26.50
N LYS A 120 18.52 -5.00 -27.60
CA LYS A 120 19.73 -4.14 -27.57
C LYS A 120 19.31 -2.67 -27.36
N GLY A 121 18.99 -2.33 -26.11
CA GLY A 121 18.54 -1.00 -25.67
C GLY A 121 17.35 -1.10 -24.72
N PRO A 122 16.73 0.04 -24.36
CA PRO A 122 15.53 0.04 -23.54
C PRO A 122 14.43 -0.87 -24.10
N GLU A 123 13.75 -1.61 -23.23
CA GLU A 123 12.73 -2.60 -23.60
C GLU A 123 11.38 -1.97 -24.01
N HIS A 124 11.41 -0.97 -24.89
CA HIS A 124 10.19 -0.38 -25.46
C HIS A 124 9.28 -1.45 -26.06
N GLY A 125 8.00 -1.43 -25.71
CA GLY A 125 7.02 -2.45 -26.12
C GLY A 125 6.91 -3.66 -25.19
N TYR A 126 7.73 -3.73 -24.14
CA TYR A 126 7.58 -4.63 -23.00
C TYR A 126 6.97 -3.88 -21.81
N TYR A 127 6.63 -4.62 -20.76
CA TYR A 127 5.94 -4.13 -19.57
C TYR A 127 6.59 -4.62 -18.29
N ASN A 128 6.54 -3.76 -17.28
CA ASN A 128 6.58 -4.16 -15.87
C ASN A 128 5.16 -4.50 -15.43
N LEU A 129 4.94 -5.66 -14.79
CA LEU A 129 3.68 -5.94 -14.12
C LEU A 129 3.71 -5.24 -12.76
N ALA A 130 3.11 -4.05 -12.67
CA ALA A 130 3.09 -3.29 -11.44
C ALA A 130 2.02 -3.84 -10.50
N ILE A 131 2.43 -4.37 -9.34
CA ILE A 131 1.56 -5.06 -8.37
C ILE A 131 1.42 -4.21 -7.11
N PHE A 132 0.18 -3.92 -6.72
CA PHE A 132 -0.16 -3.04 -5.59
C PHE A 132 -1.09 -3.74 -4.61
N PHE A 133 -0.57 -4.04 -3.43
CA PHE A 133 -1.33 -4.65 -2.35
C PHE A 133 -2.23 -3.63 -1.62
N TYR A 134 -3.40 -4.11 -1.19
CA TYR A 134 -4.30 -3.38 -0.32
C TYR A 134 -3.92 -3.56 1.15
N GLY A 135 -4.24 -2.54 1.95
CA GLY A 135 -3.92 -2.43 3.37
C GLY A 135 -2.56 -1.79 3.63
N CYS A 136 -2.53 -0.87 4.61
CA CYS A 136 -1.29 -0.18 5.00
C CYS A 136 -1.35 0.17 6.49
N ASN A 137 -0.23 0.00 7.18
CA ASN A 137 -0.09 0.35 8.59
C ASN A 137 0.32 1.82 8.81
N PHE A 138 0.48 2.60 7.74
CA PHE A 138 0.74 4.05 7.78
C PHE A 138 -0.53 4.84 7.52
N ASP A 139 -0.49 6.13 7.87
CA ASP A 139 -1.59 7.04 7.59
C ASP A 139 -1.16 8.33 6.88
N CYS A 140 -0.62 8.20 5.68
CA CYS A 140 -0.22 9.36 4.89
C CYS A 140 -1.45 10.08 4.30
N LEU A 141 -1.67 11.35 4.65
CA LEU A 141 -2.77 12.18 4.11
C LEU A 141 -2.67 12.44 2.60
N PHE A 142 -1.45 12.44 2.05
CA PHE A 142 -1.17 12.71 0.64
C PHE A 142 -0.63 11.48 -0.10
N CYS A 143 -1.10 10.29 0.29
CA CYS A 143 -0.69 9.05 -0.35
C CYS A 143 -1.10 9.06 -1.83
N GLN A 144 -0.11 8.90 -2.72
CA GLN A 144 -0.35 8.83 -4.17
C GLN A 144 -1.12 7.55 -4.57
N ASN A 145 -1.10 6.53 -3.72
CA ASN A 145 -1.79 5.25 -3.94
C ASN A 145 -2.96 5.06 -2.97
N ILE A 146 -3.73 6.10 -2.66
CA ILE A 146 -4.76 6.08 -1.59
C ILE A 146 -5.79 4.93 -1.72
N SER A 147 -6.04 4.45 -2.94
CA SER A 147 -6.95 3.34 -3.23
C SER A 147 -6.64 2.07 -2.42
N HIS A 148 -5.37 1.83 -2.03
CA HIS A 148 -5.02 0.66 -1.22
C HIS A 148 -5.70 0.63 0.16
N LYS A 149 -6.25 1.76 0.64
CA LYS A 149 -7.00 1.83 1.90
C LYS A 149 -8.49 1.43 1.74
N GLN A 150 -9.01 1.32 0.52
CA GLN A 150 -10.39 0.95 0.20
C GLN A 150 -10.51 -0.58 0.11
N LEU A 151 -10.57 -1.25 1.26
CA LEU A 151 -10.55 -2.71 1.35
C LEU A 151 -11.84 -3.36 0.83
N GLU A 152 -12.93 -2.60 0.73
CA GLU A 152 -14.25 -3.04 0.28
C GLU A 152 -14.33 -3.28 -1.23
N ILE A 153 -13.47 -2.62 -2.02
CA ILE A 153 -13.38 -2.83 -3.48
C ILE A 153 -12.15 -3.64 -3.88
N ALA A 154 -11.39 -4.15 -2.90
CA ALA A 154 -10.13 -4.83 -3.18
C ALA A 154 -10.36 -6.17 -3.87
N GLU A 155 -9.63 -6.41 -4.96
CA GLU A 155 -9.69 -7.69 -5.66
C GLU A 155 -8.87 -8.76 -4.95
N GLU A 156 -9.47 -9.94 -4.80
CA GLU A 156 -8.75 -11.14 -4.38
C GLU A 156 -7.95 -11.73 -5.56
N THR A 157 -6.66 -11.94 -5.33
CA THR A 157 -5.78 -12.61 -6.29
C THR A 157 -5.01 -13.73 -5.61
N THR A 158 -5.07 -14.92 -6.19
CA THR A 158 -4.28 -16.07 -5.77
C THR A 158 -2.89 -16.04 -6.39
N VAL A 159 -1.95 -16.75 -5.76
CA VAL A 159 -0.60 -16.94 -6.31
C VAL A 159 -0.66 -17.50 -7.74
N ASP A 160 -1.49 -18.52 -7.98
CA ASP A 160 -1.62 -19.13 -9.31
C ASP A 160 -2.15 -18.15 -10.36
N LYS A 161 -3.13 -17.31 -10.00
CA LYS A 161 -3.65 -16.28 -10.92
C LYS A 161 -2.54 -15.30 -11.30
N LEU A 162 -1.78 -14.81 -10.31
CA LEU A 162 -0.70 -13.85 -10.54
C LEU A 162 0.42 -14.45 -11.41
N VAL A 163 0.86 -15.68 -11.11
CA VAL A 163 1.87 -16.40 -11.88
C VAL A 163 1.39 -16.65 -13.32
N ARG A 164 0.14 -17.10 -13.51
CA ARG A 164 -0.42 -17.31 -14.85
C ARG A 164 -0.55 -16.01 -15.64
N THR A 165 -1.04 -14.94 -15.02
CA THR A 165 -1.12 -13.62 -15.67
C THR A 165 0.26 -13.18 -16.17
N THR A 166 1.29 -13.38 -15.35
CA THR A 166 2.65 -13.01 -15.72
C THR A 166 3.19 -13.90 -16.84
N ALA A 167 3.17 -15.23 -16.64
CA ALA A 167 3.77 -16.19 -17.56
C ALA A 167 3.06 -16.29 -18.93
N SER A 168 1.77 -15.97 -18.99
CA SER A 168 1.00 -16.01 -20.25
C SER A 168 1.25 -14.82 -21.16
N ASN A 169 1.85 -13.73 -20.66
CA ASN A 169 2.15 -12.54 -21.43
C ASN A 169 3.67 -12.40 -21.65
N ASN A 170 4.13 -12.80 -22.84
CA ASN A 170 5.54 -12.75 -23.23
C ASN A 170 6.13 -11.33 -23.36
N ARG A 171 5.31 -10.28 -23.19
CA ARG A 171 5.76 -8.89 -23.14
C ARG A 171 5.99 -8.41 -21.70
N ILE A 172 5.64 -9.18 -20.68
CA ILE A 172 6.05 -8.88 -19.30
C ILE A 172 7.50 -9.34 -19.14
N SER A 173 8.41 -8.39 -18.91
CA SER A 173 9.83 -8.66 -18.71
C SER A 173 10.33 -8.35 -17.29
N CYS A 174 9.48 -7.71 -16.47
CA CYS A 174 9.76 -7.34 -15.08
C CYS A 174 8.47 -7.48 -14.26
N TRP A 175 8.54 -8.05 -13.05
CA TRP A 175 7.42 -8.24 -12.13
C TRP A 175 7.93 -8.66 -10.74
#